data_AF-A0A919XXL5-F1
#
_entry.id   AF-A0A919XXL5-F1
#
_cell.length_a   1.000
_cell.length_b   1.000
_cell.length_c   1.000
_cell.angle_alpha   90.00
_cell.angle_beta   90.00
_cell.angle_gamma   90.00
#
_symmetry.space_group_name_H-M   'P 1'
#
loop_
_entity.id
_entity.type
_entity.pdbx_description
1 polymer ?
#
loop_
_entity_poly.entity_id
_entity_poly.type
_entity_poly.pdbx_seq_one_letter_code
_entity_poly.pdbx_strand_id
1 'polypeptide(L)'
;MKLVSFSVNNSKMEQFGIVIDDYVISFERLQHLSNHFSPLLNNINSYLQGLPESEQHARTLYLYAQEIISENNIEPFFTLEEIQLFSPIPNPPAVLDFGLSPKHLINSGYTLIEHEFKGILKPILRKILGRALRKTTQKFSMPYYKCNHLSISGPFDTLVWPSYTSYLDIEPEMGVVIGHSEVDPITDNVKVSIAGYVIMNDVSARDVQLPDFRVLCGPARSKDFDKSIGIGPYFVTPDEVDSPLSLDVSVKIGKNNRLSWKGSTSDYVTHPQEVIDYLSAIFTPPPGTIIGMGTIPGCCGLDNNQWLIPGDIVEISIQGLGTLKQFVPSELKLLQSSRWKNREDLKAYYKK
;
A
#
# COMPACT_ATOMS: atom_id res chain seq x y z
N MET A 1 -2.30 -5.54 17.38
CA MET A 1 -3.71 -5.46 16.93
C MET A 1 -3.85 -5.24 15.41
N LYS A 2 -4.90 -5.79 14.79
CA LYS A 2 -5.30 -5.53 13.39
C LYS A 2 -6.64 -4.80 13.34
N LEU A 3 -6.65 -3.55 12.89
CA LEU A 3 -7.84 -2.71 12.83
C LEU A 3 -8.44 -2.65 11.42
N VAL A 4 -9.76 -2.57 11.35
CA VAL A 4 -10.53 -2.62 10.09
C VAL A 4 -11.66 -1.59 10.07
N SER A 5 -11.88 -1.04 8.88
CA SER A 5 -13.14 -0.40 8.48
C SER A 5 -13.95 -1.41 7.66
N PHE A 6 -15.21 -1.64 8.03
CA PHE A 6 -16.04 -2.65 7.38
C PHE A 6 -17.53 -2.32 7.42
N SER A 7 -18.32 -3.04 6.63
CA SER A 7 -19.77 -3.07 6.76
C SER A 7 -20.27 -4.52 6.76
N VAL A 8 -21.48 -4.71 7.26
CA VAL A 8 -22.11 -6.02 7.42
C VAL A 8 -23.35 -6.07 6.53
N ASN A 9 -23.66 -7.22 5.91
CA ASN A 9 -24.92 -7.44 5.18
C ASN A 9 -25.24 -6.37 4.12
N ASN A 10 -24.22 -5.83 3.44
CA ASN A 10 -24.34 -4.72 2.48
C ASN A 10 -24.98 -3.44 3.06
N SER A 11 -24.90 -3.23 4.39
CA SER A 11 -25.32 -1.98 5.00
C SER A 11 -24.41 -0.84 4.52
N LYS A 12 -24.98 0.36 4.40
CA LYS A 12 -24.20 1.58 4.11
C LYS A 12 -23.50 2.15 5.34
N MET A 13 -23.75 1.60 6.53
CA MET A 13 -23.09 2.07 7.74
C MET A 13 -21.73 1.39 7.86
N GLU A 14 -20.69 2.19 7.73
CA GLU A 14 -19.31 1.80 8.02
C GLU A 14 -19.12 1.68 9.53
N GLN A 15 -18.48 0.59 9.94
CA GLN A 15 -18.08 0.31 11.31
C GLN A 15 -16.56 0.25 11.39
N PHE A 16 -16.02 0.65 12.54
CA PHE A 16 -14.61 0.53 12.87
C PHE A 16 -14.43 -0.51 13.97
N GLY A 17 -13.44 -1.39 13.81
CA GLY A 17 -13.28 -2.52 14.70
C GLY A 17 -11.92 -3.18 14.60
N ILE A 18 -11.86 -4.38 15.20
CA ILE A 18 -10.65 -5.16 15.37
C ILE A 18 -10.87 -6.59 14.88
N VAL A 19 -9.81 -7.17 14.33
CA VAL A 19 -9.74 -8.58 13.98
C VAL A 19 -9.11 -9.35 15.13
N ILE A 20 -9.77 -10.43 15.57
CA ILE A 20 -9.29 -11.35 16.59
C ILE A 20 -9.52 -12.77 16.06
N ASP A 21 -8.43 -13.52 15.87
CA ASP A 21 -8.44 -14.80 15.17
C ASP A 21 -9.12 -14.66 13.79
N ASP A 22 -10.21 -15.39 13.55
CA ASP A 22 -11.00 -15.36 12.31
C ASP A 22 -12.23 -14.42 12.39
N TYR A 23 -12.36 -13.67 13.48
CA TYR A 23 -13.54 -12.85 13.78
C TYR A 23 -13.25 -11.36 13.68
N VAL A 24 -14.28 -10.60 13.33
CA VAL A 24 -14.29 -9.14 13.33
C VAL A 24 -15.35 -8.64 14.31
N ILE A 25 -14.94 -7.71 15.17
CA ILE A 25 -15.82 -7.10 16.18
C ILE A 25 -15.69 -5.59 16.09
N SER A 26 -16.81 -4.87 16.01
CA SER A 26 -16.81 -3.41 16.04
C SER A 26 -16.45 -2.88 17.43
N PHE A 27 -15.74 -1.76 17.48
CA PHE A 27 -15.46 -1.08 18.74
C PHE A 27 -16.75 -0.60 19.40
N GLU A 28 -17.73 -0.12 18.64
CA GLU A 28 -19.05 0.24 19.17
C GLU A 28 -19.64 -0.90 20.03
N ARG A 29 -19.64 -2.13 19.50
CA ARG A 29 -20.13 -3.30 20.21
C ARG A 29 -19.30 -3.59 21.46
N LEU A 30 -17.97 -3.57 21.36
CA LEU A 30 -17.08 -3.83 22.50
C LEU A 30 -17.24 -2.79 23.61
N GLN A 31 -17.44 -1.52 23.27
CA GLN A 31 -17.70 -0.46 24.24
C GLN A 31 -19.01 -0.70 25.00
N HIS A 32 -20.06 -1.14 24.31
CA HIS A 32 -21.33 -1.48 24.96
C HIS A 32 -21.24 -2.68 25.88
N LEU A 33 -20.50 -3.72 25.49
CA LEU A 33 -20.33 -4.93 26.30
C LEU A 33 -19.47 -4.68 27.55
N SER A 34 -18.38 -3.91 27.39
CA SER A 34 -17.44 -3.61 28.47
C SER A 34 -17.87 -2.42 29.36
N ASN A 35 -18.86 -1.63 28.93
CA ASN A 35 -19.22 -0.34 29.54
C ASN A 35 -18.03 0.67 29.58
N HIS A 36 -17.09 0.54 28.64
CA HIS A 36 -15.93 1.42 28.47
C HIS A 36 -16.06 2.18 27.16
N PHE A 37 -16.42 3.46 27.22
CA PHE A 37 -16.73 4.27 26.02
C PHE A 37 -15.61 5.27 25.71
N SER A 38 -15.20 5.36 24.45
CA SER A 38 -14.30 6.40 23.98
C SER A 38 -14.68 6.88 22.57
N PRO A 39 -14.94 8.18 22.37
CA PRO A 39 -15.22 8.70 21.03
C PRO A 39 -14.02 8.59 20.07
N LEU A 40 -12.82 8.35 20.61
CA LEU A 40 -11.60 8.11 19.82
C LEU A 40 -11.65 6.81 19.03
N LEU A 41 -12.60 5.90 19.32
CA LEU A 41 -12.79 4.62 18.63
C LEU A 41 -14.00 4.62 17.69
N ASN A 42 -14.56 5.79 17.37
CA ASN A 42 -15.70 5.89 16.46
C ASN A 42 -15.32 5.56 15.00
N ASN A 43 -14.09 5.87 14.59
CA ASN A 43 -13.54 5.59 13.26
C ASN A 43 -12.01 5.70 13.28
N ILE A 44 -11.36 5.26 12.21
CA ILE A 44 -9.89 5.29 12.09
C ILE A 44 -9.30 6.70 12.18
N ASN A 45 -9.98 7.75 11.70
CA ASN A 45 -9.45 9.10 11.78
C ASN A 45 -9.42 9.60 13.23
N SER A 46 -10.50 9.36 13.97
CA SER A 46 -10.55 9.64 15.42
C SER A 46 -9.49 8.84 16.18
N TYR A 47 -9.24 7.59 15.78
CA TYR A 47 -8.19 6.76 16.36
C TYR A 47 -6.81 7.37 16.12
N LEU A 48 -6.44 7.66 14.86
CA LEU A 48 -5.12 8.17 14.50
C LEU A 48 -4.84 9.57 15.09
N GLN A 49 -5.84 10.45 15.12
CA GLN A 49 -5.72 11.78 15.72
C GLN A 49 -5.68 11.73 17.25
N GLY A 50 -6.28 10.72 17.87
CA GLY A 50 -6.32 10.51 19.31
C GLY A 50 -5.14 9.75 19.90
N LEU A 51 -4.12 9.42 19.10
CA LEU A 51 -2.93 8.72 19.60
C LEU A 51 -2.17 9.59 20.62
N PRO A 52 -1.62 9.00 21.70
CA PRO A 52 -1.62 7.56 22.03
C PRO A 52 -2.82 7.08 22.86
N GLU A 53 -3.70 7.98 23.32
CA GLU A 53 -4.85 7.65 24.20
C GLU A 53 -5.83 6.68 23.51
N SER A 54 -6.12 6.90 22.24
CA SER A 54 -6.98 6.02 21.43
C SER A 54 -6.48 4.57 21.40
N GLU A 55 -5.17 4.35 21.28
CA GLU A 55 -4.56 3.02 21.30
C GLU A 55 -4.73 2.36 22.67
N GLN A 56 -4.60 3.11 23.77
CA GLN A 56 -4.83 2.57 25.11
C GLN A 56 -6.26 2.08 25.28
N HIS A 57 -7.26 2.86 24.85
CA HIS A 57 -8.66 2.42 24.85
C HIS A 57 -8.88 1.18 23.98
N ALA A 58 -8.30 1.16 22.76
CA ALA A 58 -8.41 0.02 21.86
C ALA A 58 -7.80 -1.25 22.47
N ARG A 59 -6.63 -1.14 23.12
CA ARG A 59 -5.97 -2.26 23.82
C ARG A 59 -6.81 -2.79 24.98
N THR A 60 -7.43 -1.92 25.77
CA THR A 60 -8.35 -2.35 26.83
C THR A 60 -9.51 -3.18 26.25
N LEU A 61 -10.13 -2.71 25.17
CA LEU A 61 -11.23 -3.43 24.52
C LEU A 61 -10.78 -4.71 23.83
N TYR A 62 -9.57 -4.73 23.27
CA TYR A 62 -8.97 -5.93 22.68
C TYR A 62 -8.78 -7.04 23.72
N LEU A 63 -8.19 -6.72 24.88
CA LEU A 63 -8.01 -7.71 25.96
C LEU A 63 -9.36 -8.23 26.48
N TYR A 64 -10.33 -7.34 26.66
CA TYR A 64 -11.70 -7.73 27.01
C TYR A 64 -12.32 -8.65 25.96
N ALA A 65 -12.12 -8.35 24.67
CA ALA A 65 -12.62 -9.16 23.57
C ALA A 65 -11.99 -10.56 23.53
N GLN A 66 -10.70 -10.69 23.87
CA GLN A 66 -10.04 -11.99 23.98
C GLN A 66 -10.62 -12.83 25.13
N GLU A 67 -10.93 -12.21 26.27
CA GLU A 67 -11.52 -12.87 27.44
C GLU A 67 -12.91 -13.45 27.09
N ILE A 68 -13.81 -12.63 26.56
CA ILE A 68 -15.17 -13.06 26.22
C ILE A 68 -15.23 -14.16 25.14
N ILE A 69 -14.29 -14.15 24.18
CA ILE A 69 -14.15 -15.22 23.18
C ILE A 69 -13.72 -16.52 23.85
N SER A 70 -12.74 -16.46 24.76
CA SER A 70 -12.19 -17.63 25.44
C SER A 70 -13.22 -18.35 26.34
N GLU A 71 -14.18 -17.61 26.88
CA GLU A 71 -15.24 -18.15 27.73
C GLU A 71 -16.38 -18.84 26.97
N ASN A 72 -16.32 -18.91 25.62
CA ASN A 72 -17.43 -19.33 24.74
C ASN A 72 -18.74 -18.56 25.01
N ASN A 73 -18.64 -17.37 25.60
CA ASN A 73 -19.81 -16.64 26.09
C ASN A 73 -20.53 -15.85 24.98
N ILE A 74 -20.14 -16.00 23.70
CA ILE A 74 -20.76 -15.28 22.58
C ILE A 74 -20.68 -16.08 21.26
N GLU A 75 -21.83 -16.20 20.57
CA GLU A 75 -21.90 -16.50 19.13
C GLU A 75 -21.32 -15.32 18.31
N PRO A 76 -20.63 -15.60 17.18
CA PRO A 76 -19.60 -14.74 16.65
C PRO A 76 -20.15 -13.42 16.12
N PHE A 77 -19.33 -12.37 16.20
CA PHE A 77 -19.77 -11.05 15.75
C PHE A 77 -19.79 -10.93 14.23
N PHE A 78 -18.73 -11.23 13.49
CA PHE A 78 -18.78 -11.62 12.06
C PHE A 78 -17.48 -12.35 11.70
N THR A 79 -17.54 -13.29 10.77
CA THR A 79 -16.34 -13.79 10.07
C THR A 79 -15.92 -12.82 8.97
N LEU A 80 -14.67 -12.93 8.49
CA LEU A 80 -14.19 -12.14 7.36
C LEU A 80 -15.01 -12.32 6.07
N GLU A 81 -15.71 -13.46 5.92
CA GLU A 81 -16.57 -13.75 4.75
C GLU A 81 -17.95 -13.07 4.83
N GLU A 82 -18.38 -12.70 6.03
CA GLU A 82 -19.70 -12.07 6.29
C GLU A 82 -19.67 -10.54 6.19
N ILE A 83 -18.47 -9.96 6.05
CA ILE A 83 -18.27 -8.51 5.99
C ILE A 83 -17.74 -8.05 4.65
N GLN A 84 -18.00 -6.79 4.33
CA GLN A 84 -17.31 -6.06 3.28
C GLN A 84 -16.25 -5.17 3.92
N LEU A 85 -14.97 -5.46 3.65
CA LEU A 85 -13.84 -4.63 4.05
C LEU A 85 -13.73 -3.39 3.16
N PHE A 86 -13.36 -2.27 3.77
CA PHE A 86 -12.95 -1.05 3.10
C PHE A 86 -11.44 -0.85 3.26
N SER A 87 -10.87 0.17 2.58
CA SER A 87 -9.51 0.61 2.93
C SER A 87 -9.50 0.95 4.43
N PRO A 88 -8.52 0.45 5.21
CA PRO A 88 -8.44 0.75 6.63
C PRO A 88 -8.13 2.23 6.89
N ILE A 89 -7.57 2.95 5.91
CA ILE A 89 -7.36 4.41 5.96
C ILE A 89 -7.88 4.99 4.65
N PRO A 90 -9.19 5.26 4.53
CA PRO A 90 -9.79 5.67 3.26
C PRO A 90 -9.49 7.13 2.88
N ASN A 91 -9.19 7.98 3.86
CA ASN A 91 -8.95 9.42 3.67
C ASN A 91 -7.67 9.87 4.41
N PRO A 92 -6.49 9.36 4.03
CA PRO A 92 -5.24 9.79 4.67
C PRO A 92 -5.01 11.29 4.40
N PRO A 93 -4.47 12.07 5.35
CA PRO A 93 -4.18 13.48 5.13
C PRO A 93 -3.15 13.73 4.02
N ALA A 94 -2.23 12.79 3.84
CA ALA A 94 -1.22 12.79 2.79
C ALA A 94 -0.77 11.36 2.50
N VAL A 95 -0.28 11.15 1.27
CA VAL A 95 0.46 9.94 0.88
C VAL A 95 1.75 10.39 0.22
N LEU A 96 2.87 9.87 0.72
CA LEU A 96 4.21 10.09 0.19
C LEU A 96 4.79 8.74 -0.19
N ASP A 97 5.60 8.69 -1.23
CA ASP A 97 6.20 7.44 -1.67
C ASP A 97 7.68 7.61 -2.01
N PHE A 98 8.49 6.64 -1.61
CA PHE A 98 9.94 6.63 -1.70
C PHE A 98 10.44 5.47 -2.57
N GLY A 99 11.65 5.61 -3.13
CA GLY A 99 12.32 4.52 -3.85
C GLY A 99 13.39 3.81 -3.02
N LEU A 100 13.05 3.18 -1.89
CA LEU A 100 14.06 2.65 -0.94
C LEU A 100 14.58 1.24 -1.26
N SER A 101 14.25 0.71 -2.44
CA SER A 101 14.68 -0.62 -2.90
C SER A 101 15.61 -0.50 -4.12
N PRO A 102 16.95 -0.38 -3.94
CA PRO A 102 17.92 -0.30 -5.03
C PRO A 102 17.81 -1.41 -6.08
N LYS A 103 17.47 -2.62 -5.65
CA LYS A 103 17.30 -3.77 -6.56
C LYS A 103 16.14 -3.54 -7.52
N HIS A 104 15.01 -3.05 -7.02
CA HIS A 104 13.86 -2.67 -7.85
C HIS A 104 14.24 -1.59 -8.87
N LEU A 105 14.89 -0.51 -8.43
CA LEU A 105 15.33 0.56 -9.33
C LEU A 105 16.23 0.06 -10.47
N ILE A 106 17.11 -0.91 -10.18
CA ILE A 106 17.99 -1.54 -11.18
C ILE A 106 17.19 -2.43 -12.14
N ASN A 107 16.34 -3.31 -11.62
CA ASN A 107 15.51 -4.23 -12.41
C ASN A 107 14.59 -3.46 -13.35
N SER A 108 13.83 -2.51 -12.81
CA SER A 108 12.93 -1.64 -13.54
C SER A 108 13.67 -0.78 -14.57
N GLY A 109 14.85 -0.24 -14.23
CA GLY A 109 15.70 0.49 -15.17
C GLY A 109 16.09 -0.34 -16.40
N TYR A 110 16.33 -1.64 -16.24
CA TYR A 110 16.60 -2.52 -17.37
C TYR A 110 15.38 -2.70 -18.27
N THR A 111 14.20 -2.97 -17.70
CA THR A 111 12.97 -3.13 -18.50
C THR A 111 12.58 -1.83 -19.19
N LEU A 112 12.73 -0.68 -18.53
CA LEU A 112 12.53 0.63 -19.17
C LEU A 112 13.44 0.80 -20.39
N ILE A 113 14.74 0.47 -20.28
CA ILE A 113 15.63 0.49 -21.45
C ILE A 113 15.10 -0.41 -22.56
N GLU A 114 14.57 -1.58 -22.19
CA GLU A 114 14.06 -2.55 -23.14
C GLU A 114 12.92 -2.02 -24.00
N HIS A 115 12.02 -1.23 -23.41
CA HIS A 115 10.85 -0.68 -24.09
C HIS A 115 11.03 0.73 -24.65
N GLU A 116 11.85 1.57 -24.03
CA GLU A 116 12.01 2.98 -24.40
C GLU A 116 12.99 3.22 -25.54
N PHE A 117 14.00 2.35 -25.69
CA PHE A 117 15.09 2.56 -26.64
C PHE A 117 15.17 1.44 -27.68
N LYS A 118 15.36 1.82 -28.95
CA LYS A 118 15.51 0.90 -30.10
C LYS A 118 16.96 0.89 -30.60
N GLY A 119 17.41 -0.25 -31.15
CA GLY A 119 18.64 -0.35 -31.94
C GLY A 119 19.92 -0.80 -31.21
N ILE A 120 21.06 -0.67 -31.88
CA ILE A 120 22.37 -1.26 -31.54
C ILE A 120 22.99 -0.71 -30.24
N LEU A 121 22.58 0.49 -29.79
CA LEU A 121 23.11 1.15 -28.59
C LEU A 121 22.56 0.59 -27.26
N LYS A 122 21.53 -0.25 -27.32
CA LYS A 122 20.84 -0.82 -26.15
C LYS A 122 21.77 -1.52 -25.13
N PRO A 123 22.72 -2.39 -25.54
CA PRO A 123 23.62 -3.06 -24.59
C PRO A 123 24.58 -2.10 -23.89
N ILE A 124 24.95 -1.01 -24.56
CA ILE A 124 25.85 0.03 -24.03
C ILE A 124 25.09 0.85 -22.97
N LEU A 125 23.88 1.32 -23.30
CA LEU A 125 23.01 2.04 -22.35
C LEU A 125 22.73 1.21 -21.09
N ARG A 126 22.44 -0.08 -21.26
CA ARG A 126 22.23 -1.02 -20.15
C ARG A 126 23.42 -1.07 -19.19
N LYS A 127 24.66 -1.17 -19.72
CA LYS A 127 25.88 -1.17 -18.90
C LYS A 127 26.13 0.17 -18.21
N ILE A 128 25.87 1.29 -18.88
CA ILE A 128 26.06 2.63 -18.32
C ILE A 128 25.06 2.88 -17.19
N LEU A 129 23.77 2.61 -17.42
CA LEU A 129 22.72 2.80 -16.43
C LEU A 129 22.96 1.95 -15.19
N GLY A 130 23.30 0.68 -15.34
CA GLY A 130 23.59 -0.20 -14.19
C GLY A 130 24.74 0.32 -13.32
N ARG A 131 25.74 0.99 -13.91
CA ARG A 131 26.83 1.65 -13.16
C ARG A 131 26.37 2.94 -12.48
N ALA A 132 25.54 3.74 -13.15
CA ALA A 132 25.02 4.99 -12.62
C ALA A 132 24.08 4.73 -11.43
N LEU A 133 23.11 3.83 -11.58
CA LEU A 133 22.16 3.48 -10.52
C LEU A 133 22.87 2.95 -9.26
N ARG A 134 23.88 2.09 -9.41
CA ARG A 134 24.70 1.60 -8.29
C ARG A 134 25.47 2.71 -7.55
N LYS A 135 25.86 3.78 -8.25
CA LYS A 135 26.49 4.95 -7.63
C LYS A 135 25.48 5.86 -6.94
N THR A 136 24.31 6.04 -7.55
CA THR A 136 23.22 6.85 -6.96
C THR A 136 22.74 6.23 -5.66
N THR A 137 22.65 4.90 -5.58
CA THR A 137 22.26 4.18 -4.37
C THR A 137 23.29 4.28 -3.23
N GLN A 138 24.50 4.79 -3.49
CA GLN A 138 25.52 5.07 -2.47
C GLN A 138 25.47 6.51 -1.94
N LYS A 139 24.77 7.43 -2.61
CA LYS A 139 24.68 8.83 -2.19
C LYS A 139 23.40 9.02 -1.37
N PHE A 140 23.54 9.49 -0.14
CA PHE A 140 22.49 9.61 0.88
C PHE A 140 21.44 10.67 0.49
N SER A 141 20.59 10.35 -0.48
CA SER A 141 19.36 11.10 -0.76
C SER A 141 18.19 10.15 -0.73
N MET A 142 17.14 10.49 0.03
CA MET A 142 15.87 9.78 0.06
C MET A 142 14.83 10.57 -0.74
N PRO A 143 14.89 10.57 -2.08
CA PRO A 143 13.88 11.24 -2.87
C PRO A 143 12.52 10.58 -2.63
N TYR A 144 11.52 11.41 -2.44
CA TYR A 144 10.12 11.02 -2.41
C TYR A 144 9.32 11.92 -3.33
N TYR A 145 8.12 11.49 -3.68
CA TYR A 145 7.13 12.32 -4.35
C TYR A 145 5.81 12.27 -3.58
N LYS A 146 4.94 13.24 -3.89
CA LYS A 146 3.59 13.32 -3.31
C LYS A 146 2.65 12.53 -4.19
N CYS A 147 1.91 11.60 -3.62
CA CYS A 147 0.88 10.85 -4.34
C CYS A 147 -0.47 11.55 -4.24
N ASN A 148 -1.38 11.23 -5.16
CA ASN A 148 -2.77 11.67 -5.05
C ASN A 148 -3.51 10.91 -3.93
N HIS A 149 -3.50 11.45 -2.71
CA HIS A 149 -4.19 10.89 -1.55
C HIS A 149 -5.72 10.77 -1.69
N LEU A 150 -6.32 11.27 -2.78
CA LEU A 150 -7.74 11.07 -3.11
C LEU A 150 -8.01 9.80 -3.94
N SER A 151 -6.95 9.12 -4.39
CA SER A 151 -7.03 7.93 -5.25
C SER A 151 -6.96 6.61 -4.48
N ILE A 152 -7.44 6.60 -3.23
CA ILE A 152 -7.42 5.40 -2.40
C ILE A 152 -8.40 4.35 -2.92
N SER A 153 -7.97 3.09 -2.88
CA SER A 153 -8.81 1.90 -3.07
C SER A 153 -8.54 0.90 -1.95
N GLY A 154 -9.54 0.09 -1.63
CA GLY A 154 -9.47 -0.90 -0.57
C GLY A 154 -9.39 -2.34 -1.05
N PRO A 155 -9.52 -3.30 -0.13
CA PRO A 155 -9.74 -4.70 -0.46
C PRO A 155 -10.98 -4.88 -1.34
N PHE A 156 -10.88 -5.81 -2.29
CA PHE A 156 -11.92 -6.20 -3.24
C PHE A 156 -12.38 -5.08 -4.19
N ASP A 157 -11.73 -3.92 -4.19
CA ASP A 157 -11.97 -2.90 -5.20
C ASP A 157 -11.46 -3.34 -6.56
N THR A 158 -12.14 -2.86 -7.61
CA THR A 158 -11.64 -2.95 -8.98
C THR A 158 -10.73 -1.75 -9.28
N LEU A 159 -9.52 -2.02 -9.73
CA LEU A 159 -8.56 -1.03 -10.20
C LEU A 159 -9.11 -0.26 -11.41
N VAL A 160 -8.71 1.00 -11.56
CA VAL A 160 -8.96 1.71 -12.82
C VAL A 160 -7.86 1.36 -13.80
N TRP A 161 -8.25 1.06 -15.05
CA TRP A 161 -7.35 0.95 -16.18
C TRP A 161 -7.51 2.20 -17.06
N PRO A 162 -6.61 3.20 -16.96
CA PRO A 162 -6.74 4.42 -17.74
C PRO A 162 -6.60 4.15 -19.25
N SER A 163 -7.40 4.82 -20.08
CA SER A 163 -7.40 4.59 -21.53
C SER A 163 -6.08 4.98 -22.21
N TYR A 164 -5.19 5.70 -21.53
CA TYR A 164 -3.91 6.15 -22.05
C TYR A 164 -2.75 5.19 -21.77
N THR A 165 -2.99 4.01 -21.18
CA THR A 165 -1.95 3.01 -20.91
C THR A 165 -2.30 1.61 -21.39
N SER A 166 -1.34 0.93 -22.02
CA SER A 166 -1.41 -0.51 -22.32
C SER A 166 -0.65 -1.36 -21.29
N TYR A 167 0.10 -0.71 -20.40
CA TYR A 167 1.04 -1.34 -19.47
C TYR A 167 0.72 -0.92 -18.04
N LEU A 168 -0.49 -1.26 -17.58
CA LEU A 168 -0.87 -1.15 -16.18
C LEU A 168 -0.13 -2.20 -15.35
N ASP A 169 0.37 -1.78 -14.19
CA ASP A 169 1.21 -2.57 -13.32
C ASP A 169 0.86 -2.31 -11.85
N ILE A 170 1.19 -3.26 -10.99
CA ILE A 170 1.09 -3.12 -9.53
C ILE A 170 2.45 -2.76 -8.95
N GLU A 171 2.47 -2.14 -7.77
CA GLU A 171 3.67 -1.93 -6.98
C GLU A 171 3.38 -2.31 -5.53
N PRO A 172 3.61 -3.58 -5.15
CA PRO A 172 3.51 -4.00 -3.75
C PRO A 172 4.54 -3.29 -2.89
N GLU A 173 4.10 -2.67 -1.82
CA GLU A 173 4.94 -1.99 -0.85
C GLU A 173 4.45 -2.20 0.58
N MET A 174 5.36 -2.06 1.54
CA MET A 174 4.98 -1.81 2.92
C MET A 174 4.72 -0.31 3.09
N GLY A 175 3.49 0.04 3.49
CA GLY A 175 3.12 1.40 3.89
C GLY A 175 3.32 1.59 5.39
N VAL A 176 3.92 2.71 5.77
CA VAL A 176 4.14 3.13 7.17
C VAL A 176 3.19 4.27 7.48
N VAL A 177 2.45 4.19 8.57
CA VAL A 177 1.46 5.19 8.96
C VAL A 177 2.04 6.08 10.07
N ILE A 178 2.02 7.38 9.84
CA ILE A 178 2.47 8.38 10.81
C ILE A 178 1.54 8.41 12.02
N GLY A 179 2.12 8.38 13.22
CA GLY A 179 1.42 8.51 14.48
C GLY A 179 1.53 9.90 15.11
N HIS A 180 1.47 9.92 16.43
CA HIS A 180 1.55 11.14 17.21
C HIS A 180 2.96 11.74 17.18
N SER A 181 3.02 13.06 17.21
CA SER A 181 4.26 13.83 17.31
C SER A 181 4.40 14.45 18.70
N GLU A 182 5.50 14.17 19.39
CA GLU A 182 5.82 14.77 20.69
C GLU A 182 7.03 15.69 20.55
N VAL A 183 6.98 16.85 21.22
CA VAL A 183 8.16 17.71 21.35
C VAL A 183 8.95 17.22 22.55
N ASP A 184 10.21 16.86 22.33
CA ASP A 184 11.14 16.52 23.39
C ASP A 184 11.40 17.76 24.26
N PRO A 185 11.04 17.73 25.56
CA PRO A 185 11.06 18.93 26.40
C PRO A 185 12.48 19.43 26.73
N ILE A 186 13.52 18.67 26.37
CA ILE A 186 14.92 19.01 26.63
C ILE A 186 15.58 19.52 25.35
N THR A 187 15.31 18.87 24.22
CA THR A 187 16.01 19.16 22.95
C THR A 187 15.20 20.01 21.98
N ASP A 188 13.92 20.28 22.28
CA ASP A 188 12.93 20.90 21.38
C ASP A 188 12.75 20.15 20.05
N ASN A 189 13.28 18.94 19.94
CA ASN A 189 13.14 18.11 18.75
C ASN A 189 11.76 17.45 18.71
N VAL A 190 11.14 17.43 17.54
CA VAL A 190 9.90 16.69 17.32
C VAL A 190 10.22 15.22 17.07
N LYS A 191 9.70 14.32 17.90
CA LYS A 191 9.73 12.88 17.68
C LYS A 191 8.37 12.46 17.15
N VAL A 192 8.36 11.81 15.99
CA VAL A 192 7.15 11.31 15.35
C VAL A 192 7.17 9.79 15.41
N SER A 193 6.12 9.19 15.98
CA SER A 193 6.00 7.74 16.13
C SER A 193 5.42 7.08 14.87
N ILE A 194 5.69 5.77 14.73
CA ILE A 194 4.98 4.91 13.79
C ILE A 194 3.66 4.51 14.45
N ALA A 195 2.53 4.90 13.85
CA ALA A 195 1.21 4.45 14.30
C ALA A 195 0.94 2.99 13.95
N GLY A 196 1.51 2.52 12.84
CA GLY A 196 1.29 1.17 12.34
C GLY A 196 1.73 1.01 10.89
N TYR A 197 1.32 -0.12 10.30
CA TYR A 197 1.70 -0.56 8.97
C TYR A 197 0.47 -0.98 8.17
N VAL A 198 0.56 -0.84 6.85
CA VAL A 198 -0.44 -1.30 5.87
C VAL A 198 0.26 -1.95 4.68
N ILE A 199 -0.43 -2.77 3.90
CA ILE A 199 0.02 -3.09 2.54
C ILE A 199 -0.42 -1.94 1.64
N MET A 200 0.52 -1.43 0.84
CA MET A 200 0.25 -0.44 -0.20
C MET A 200 0.47 -1.08 -1.57
N ASN A 201 -0.43 -0.82 -2.51
CA ASN A 201 -0.29 -1.15 -3.92
C ASN A 201 -0.32 0.14 -4.73
N ASP A 202 0.82 0.59 -5.21
CA ASP A 202 0.97 1.84 -5.97
C ASP A 202 0.90 1.59 -7.49
N VAL A 203 -0.33 1.54 -7.99
CA VAL A 203 -0.63 1.13 -9.35
C VAL A 203 -0.05 2.12 -10.36
N SER A 204 0.72 1.59 -11.29
CA SER A 204 1.55 2.36 -12.21
C SER A 204 1.17 2.13 -13.67
N ALA A 205 1.02 3.21 -14.42
CA ALA A 205 0.90 3.18 -15.88
C ALA A 205 2.29 3.36 -16.53
N ARG A 206 2.97 2.24 -16.84
CA ARG A 206 4.41 2.22 -17.13
C ARG A 206 4.82 2.88 -18.44
N ASP A 207 4.00 2.73 -19.47
CA ASP A 207 4.23 3.31 -20.79
C ASP A 207 3.95 4.82 -20.83
N VAL A 208 3.54 5.46 -19.72
CA VAL A 208 3.41 6.92 -19.60
C VAL A 208 4.28 7.53 -18.50
N GLN A 209 4.94 6.70 -17.70
CA GLN A 209 5.73 7.12 -16.53
C GLN A 209 7.01 7.89 -16.88
N LEU A 210 7.83 7.40 -17.82
CA LEU A 210 9.07 8.10 -18.19
C LEU A 210 8.84 9.52 -18.78
N PRO A 211 7.83 9.75 -19.64
CA PRO A 211 7.45 11.09 -20.07
C PRO A 211 7.09 12.02 -18.92
N ASP A 212 6.36 11.53 -17.92
CA ASP A 212 5.95 12.34 -16.77
C ASP A 212 7.18 12.79 -15.95
N PHE A 213 8.18 11.91 -15.77
CA PHE A 213 9.46 12.32 -15.16
C PHE A 213 10.22 13.39 -15.96
N ARG A 214 10.08 13.43 -17.29
CA ARG A 214 10.78 14.41 -18.14
C ARG A 214 10.22 15.83 -18.04
N VAL A 215 8.98 15.99 -17.59
CA VAL A 215 8.37 17.31 -17.36
C VAL A 215 8.63 17.85 -15.94
N LEU A 216 9.46 17.15 -15.15
CA LEU A 216 9.91 17.54 -13.80
C LEU A 216 8.78 17.69 -12.76
N CYS A 217 7.59 17.13 -13.04
CA CYS A 217 6.45 17.10 -12.12
C CYS A 217 6.36 15.79 -11.30
N GLY A 218 7.34 14.89 -11.44
CA GLY A 218 7.28 13.54 -10.87
C GLY A 218 6.44 12.59 -11.74
N PRO A 219 6.01 11.43 -11.19
CA PRO A 219 5.30 10.42 -11.97
C PRO A 219 3.87 10.83 -12.38
N ALA A 220 3.25 11.82 -11.74
CA ALA A 220 1.99 12.47 -12.12
C ALA A 220 0.93 11.51 -12.73
N ARG A 221 0.60 11.62 -14.02
CA ARG A 221 -0.46 10.84 -14.68
C ARG A 221 -0.24 9.33 -14.63
N SER A 222 1.01 8.90 -14.48
CA SER A 222 1.34 7.48 -14.32
C SER A 222 0.98 6.89 -12.97
N LYS A 223 0.66 7.72 -11.96
CA LYS A 223 0.31 7.30 -10.59
C LYS A 223 -0.88 8.03 -9.95
N ASP A 224 -1.36 9.15 -10.52
CA ASP A 224 -2.40 10.01 -9.90
C ASP A 224 -3.85 9.65 -10.27
N PHE A 225 -4.07 8.64 -11.13
CA PHE A 225 -5.41 8.28 -11.58
C PHE A 225 -6.26 7.66 -10.46
N ASP A 226 -7.58 7.66 -10.63
CA ASP A 226 -8.51 7.16 -9.61
C ASP A 226 -8.19 5.71 -9.20
N LYS A 227 -8.29 5.40 -7.91
CA LYS A 227 -8.02 4.06 -7.35
C LYS A 227 -6.60 3.52 -7.66
N SER A 228 -5.61 4.40 -7.83
CA SER A 228 -4.22 4.00 -8.04
C SER A 228 -3.50 3.58 -6.76
N ILE A 229 -4.00 3.93 -5.58
CA ILE A 229 -3.35 3.62 -4.30
C ILE A 229 -4.20 2.59 -3.54
N GLY A 230 -3.88 1.31 -3.69
CA GLY A 230 -4.52 0.24 -2.92
C GLY A 230 -3.98 0.18 -1.50
N ILE A 231 -4.84 0.22 -0.48
CA ILE A 231 -4.44 0.13 0.94
C ILE A 231 -5.28 -0.97 1.62
N GLY A 232 -4.63 -1.88 2.35
CA GLY A 232 -5.34 -2.88 3.15
C GLY A 232 -4.54 -4.15 3.42
N PRO A 233 -5.22 -5.25 3.81
CA PRO A 233 -6.61 -5.29 4.25
C PRO A 233 -6.80 -4.68 5.64
N TYR A 234 -5.71 -4.53 6.39
CA TYR A 234 -5.73 -4.11 7.80
C TYR A 234 -4.83 -2.89 8.00
N PHE A 235 -5.17 -2.09 9.00
CA PHE A 235 -4.19 -1.26 9.69
C PHE A 235 -3.61 -2.08 10.84
N VAL A 236 -2.31 -2.35 10.79
CA VAL A 236 -1.64 -3.24 11.73
C VAL A 236 -0.80 -2.42 12.70
N THR A 237 -1.06 -2.54 14.00
CA THR A 237 -0.33 -1.78 15.02
C THR A 237 1.10 -2.32 15.20
N PRO A 238 2.04 -1.51 15.72
CA PRO A 238 3.46 -1.84 15.72
C PRO A 238 3.81 -3.11 16.52
N ASP A 239 3.01 -3.47 17.53
CA ASP A 239 3.16 -4.68 18.35
C ASP A 239 2.98 -5.99 17.56
N GLU A 240 2.41 -5.96 16.36
CA GLU A 240 2.26 -7.14 15.48
C GLU A 240 3.43 -7.29 14.48
N VAL A 241 4.37 -6.34 14.47
CA VAL A 241 5.47 -6.30 13.50
C VAL A 241 6.80 -6.22 14.25
N ASP A 242 7.37 -7.40 14.54
CA ASP A 242 8.65 -7.51 15.25
C ASP A 242 9.81 -6.83 14.51
N SER A 243 9.86 -7.01 13.18
CA SER A 243 10.92 -6.46 12.34
C SER A 243 10.37 -6.00 10.98
N PRO A 244 10.18 -4.68 10.76
CA PRO A 244 9.61 -4.18 9.51
C PRO A 244 10.51 -4.41 8.29
N LEU A 245 11.80 -4.73 8.51
CA LEU A 245 12.79 -5.05 7.47
C LEU A 245 13.03 -6.56 7.32
N SER A 246 12.11 -7.41 7.79
CA SER A 246 12.26 -8.86 7.68
C SER A 246 10.92 -9.58 7.44
N LEU A 247 10.04 -8.95 6.66
CA LEU A 247 8.73 -9.51 6.32
C LEU A 247 8.81 -10.19 4.94
N ASP A 248 8.34 -11.43 4.86
CA ASP A 248 8.15 -12.12 3.60
C ASP A 248 7.01 -11.50 2.78
N VAL A 249 7.23 -11.37 1.48
CA VAL A 249 6.24 -10.82 0.53
C VAL A 249 5.95 -11.84 -0.56
N SER A 250 4.67 -12.01 -0.90
CA SER A 250 4.26 -12.82 -2.04
C SER A 250 3.16 -12.13 -2.83
N VAL A 251 3.20 -12.30 -4.15
CA VAL A 251 2.18 -11.79 -5.05
C VAL A 251 1.67 -12.92 -5.93
N LYS A 252 0.36 -12.99 -6.11
CA LYS A 252 -0.30 -13.90 -7.04
C LYS A 252 -1.23 -13.11 -7.94
N ILE A 253 -1.19 -13.40 -9.25
CA ILE A 253 -2.01 -12.69 -10.24
C ILE A 253 -2.69 -13.68 -11.18
N GLY A 254 -3.99 -13.46 -11.37
CA GLY A 254 -4.82 -14.16 -12.35
C GLY A 254 -5.31 -15.53 -11.88
N LYS A 255 -6.18 -16.15 -12.68
CA LYS A 255 -6.69 -17.51 -12.40
C LYS A 255 -5.53 -18.52 -12.35
N ASN A 256 -5.58 -19.44 -11.39
CA ASN A 256 -4.55 -20.45 -11.15
C ASN A 256 -3.14 -19.87 -10.91
N ASN A 257 -3.04 -18.62 -10.40
CA ASN A 257 -1.77 -17.95 -10.14
C ASN A 257 -0.86 -17.88 -11.38
N ARG A 258 -1.41 -17.44 -12.52
CA ARG A 258 -0.68 -17.30 -13.79
C ARG A 258 0.67 -16.60 -13.60
N LEU A 259 0.70 -15.58 -12.74
CA LEU A 259 1.94 -15.01 -12.23
C LEU A 259 2.01 -15.25 -10.73
N SER A 260 3.23 -15.58 -10.26
CA SER A 260 3.54 -15.67 -8.85
C SER A 260 4.93 -15.13 -8.61
N TRP A 261 5.02 -14.16 -7.70
CA TRP A 261 6.28 -13.50 -7.33
C TRP A 261 6.49 -13.58 -5.82
N LYS A 262 7.75 -13.47 -5.41
CA LYS A 262 8.19 -13.46 -4.02
C LYS A 262 9.25 -12.40 -3.82
N GLY A 263 9.25 -11.78 -2.65
CA GLY A 263 10.21 -10.76 -2.25
C GLY A 263 10.27 -10.64 -0.72
N SER A 264 10.95 -9.62 -0.22
CA SER A 264 11.06 -9.37 1.22
C SER A 264 11.28 -7.88 1.49
N THR A 265 10.77 -7.38 2.62
CA THR A 265 11.05 -6.01 3.07
C THR A 265 12.50 -5.81 3.51
N SER A 266 13.28 -6.88 3.64
CA SER A 266 14.75 -6.82 3.86
C SER A 266 15.52 -6.16 2.71
N ASP A 267 14.87 -5.94 1.57
CA ASP A 267 15.45 -5.22 0.44
C ASP A 267 15.39 -3.69 0.56
N TYR A 268 14.66 -3.16 1.55
CA TYR A 268 14.72 -1.74 1.89
C TYR A 268 16.06 -1.40 2.54
N VAL A 269 16.68 -0.29 2.12
CA VAL A 269 17.98 0.15 2.65
C VAL A 269 17.88 1.11 3.83
N THR A 270 16.68 1.51 4.21
CA THR A 270 16.44 2.50 5.27
C THR A 270 15.31 2.04 6.16
N HIS A 271 15.50 2.16 7.47
CA HIS A 271 14.49 1.80 8.44
C HIS A 271 13.31 2.81 8.40
N PRO A 272 12.04 2.37 8.55
CA PRO A 272 10.88 3.26 8.58
C PRO A 272 11.03 4.50 9.48
N GLN A 273 11.56 4.33 10.69
CA GLN A 273 11.78 5.44 11.61
C GLN A 273 12.76 6.48 11.05
N GLU A 274 13.83 6.06 10.37
CA GLU A 274 14.79 6.99 9.75
C GLU A 274 14.14 7.80 8.60
N VAL A 275 13.18 7.21 7.89
CA VAL A 275 12.40 7.91 6.85
C VAL A 275 11.50 8.99 7.48
N ILE A 276 10.87 8.66 8.61
CA ILE A 276 10.05 9.60 9.38
C ILE A 276 10.91 10.74 9.94
N ASP A 277 12.07 10.43 10.51
CA ASP A 277 13.00 11.42 11.04
C ASP A 277 13.50 12.37 9.93
N TYR A 278 13.79 11.80 8.74
CA TYR A 278 14.15 12.59 7.56
C TYR A 278 13.04 13.54 7.11
N LEU A 279 11.78 13.07 7.06
CA LEU A 279 10.64 13.93 6.73
C LEU A 279 10.40 15.00 7.79
N SER A 280 10.51 14.63 9.08
CA SER A 280 10.27 15.52 10.22
C SER A 280 11.26 16.69 10.28
N ALA A 281 12.47 16.50 9.72
CA ALA A 281 13.43 17.59 9.54
C ALA A 281 13.03 18.61 8.44
N ILE A 282 12.07 18.27 7.58
CA ILE A 282 11.55 19.12 6.51
C ILE A 282 10.21 19.74 6.92
N PHE A 283 9.28 18.91 7.43
CA PHE A 283 7.97 19.30 7.93
C PHE A 283 7.43 18.21 8.86
N THR A 284 6.52 18.55 9.78
CA THR A 284 5.84 17.54 10.62
C THR A 284 4.65 16.96 9.87
N PRO A 285 4.67 15.68 9.45
CA PRO A 285 3.51 15.06 8.80
C PRO A 285 2.39 14.85 9.83
N PRO A 286 1.11 15.09 9.45
CA PRO A 286 -0.02 14.86 10.36
C PRO A 286 -0.26 13.36 10.61
N PRO A 287 -0.80 12.97 11.78
CA PRO A 287 -1.19 11.59 12.07
C PRO A 287 -2.11 11.02 11.00
N GLY A 288 -1.84 9.78 10.58
CA GLY A 288 -2.52 9.10 9.49
C GLY A 288 -1.96 9.35 8.10
N THR A 289 -0.92 10.17 7.96
CA THR A 289 -0.13 10.23 6.71
C THR A 289 0.46 8.85 6.42
N ILE A 290 0.38 8.40 5.16
CA ILE A 290 0.93 7.13 4.71
C ILE A 290 2.25 7.39 3.96
N ILE A 291 3.28 6.62 4.29
CA ILE A 291 4.57 6.61 3.62
C ILE A 291 4.77 5.25 2.94
N GLY A 292 4.77 5.23 1.62
CA GLY A 292 5.25 4.11 0.80
C GLY A 292 6.77 4.01 0.91
N MET A 293 7.25 2.81 1.21
CA MET A 293 8.69 2.54 1.32
C MET A 293 9.32 2.23 -0.04
N GLY A 294 8.52 2.06 -1.09
CA GLY A 294 8.93 1.67 -2.42
C GLY A 294 8.62 0.21 -2.74
N THR A 295 8.59 -0.07 -4.04
CA THR A 295 8.19 -1.37 -4.55
C THR A 295 9.15 -2.48 -4.11
N ILE A 296 8.58 -3.58 -3.61
CA ILE A 296 9.33 -4.79 -3.27
C ILE A 296 9.95 -5.38 -4.54
N PRO A 297 11.30 -5.56 -4.60
CA PRO A 297 11.97 -6.04 -5.79
C PRO A 297 11.42 -7.38 -6.29
N GLY A 298 11.26 -7.49 -7.60
CA GLY A 298 10.78 -8.70 -8.26
C GLY A 298 9.28 -8.96 -8.07
N CYS A 299 8.53 -8.07 -7.41
CA CYS A 299 7.09 -8.24 -7.18
C CYS A 299 6.20 -7.31 -8.03
N CYS A 300 6.76 -6.67 -9.06
CA CYS A 300 5.99 -5.90 -10.04
C CYS A 300 6.25 -6.38 -11.47
N GLY A 301 5.35 -6.02 -12.37
CA GLY A 301 5.45 -6.35 -13.78
C GLY A 301 6.62 -5.67 -14.48
N LEU A 302 7.00 -4.46 -14.07
CA LEU A 302 8.17 -3.77 -14.60
C LEU A 302 9.48 -4.50 -14.29
N ASP A 303 9.62 -5.08 -13.09
CA ASP A 303 10.81 -5.86 -12.73
C ASP A 303 10.91 -7.18 -13.51
N ASN A 304 9.77 -7.79 -13.82
CA ASN A 304 9.69 -9.12 -14.45
C ASN A 304 9.43 -9.07 -15.96
N ASN A 305 9.10 -7.91 -16.52
CA ASN A 305 8.53 -7.73 -17.84
C ASN A 305 7.30 -8.63 -18.11
N GLN A 306 6.45 -8.76 -17.09
CA GLN A 306 5.23 -9.58 -17.08
C GLN A 306 4.04 -8.72 -16.71
N TRP A 307 3.02 -8.64 -17.55
CA TRP A 307 2.00 -7.60 -17.46
C TRP A 307 0.63 -8.15 -17.06
N LEU A 308 -0.17 -7.29 -16.42
CA LEU A 308 -1.57 -7.56 -16.12
C LEU A 308 -2.38 -7.79 -17.41
N ILE A 309 -3.41 -8.63 -17.31
CA ILE A 309 -4.47 -8.77 -18.31
C ILE A 309 -5.83 -8.46 -17.67
N PRO A 310 -6.81 -7.96 -18.45
CA PRO A 310 -8.16 -7.74 -17.95
C PRO A 310 -8.78 -9.00 -17.33
N GLY A 311 -9.44 -8.83 -16.19
CA GLY A 311 -10.03 -9.91 -15.40
C GLY A 311 -9.04 -10.66 -14.49
N ASP A 312 -7.77 -10.24 -14.42
CA ASP A 312 -6.85 -10.71 -13.40
C ASP A 312 -7.35 -10.36 -11.99
N ILE A 313 -7.09 -11.25 -11.04
CA ILE A 313 -7.22 -11.00 -9.60
C ILE A 313 -5.81 -10.79 -9.08
N VAL A 314 -5.57 -9.70 -8.36
CA VAL A 314 -4.28 -9.40 -7.72
C VAL A 314 -4.39 -9.72 -6.23
N GLU A 315 -3.48 -10.53 -5.72
CA GLU A 315 -3.35 -10.82 -4.29
C GLU A 315 -1.92 -10.50 -3.86
N ILE A 316 -1.77 -9.47 -3.02
CA ILE A 316 -0.50 -9.03 -2.43
C ILE A 316 -0.51 -9.39 -0.96
N SER A 317 0.40 -10.24 -0.54
CA SER A 317 0.54 -10.64 0.88
C SER A 317 1.88 -10.17 1.42
N ILE A 318 1.83 -9.54 2.60
CA ILE A 318 3.02 -9.23 3.40
C ILE A 318 2.84 -9.90 4.76
N GLN A 319 3.86 -10.63 5.22
CA GLN A 319 3.85 -11.33 6.50
C GLN A 319 3.43 -10.39 7.64
N GLY A 320 2.52 -10.86 8.50
CA GLY A 320 1.93 -10.06 9.59
C GLY A 320 0.83 -9.09 9.12
N LEU A 321 0.93 -8.52 7.93
CA LEU A 321 0.00 -7.48 7.44
C LEU A 321 -1.25 -8.03 6.74
N GLY A 322 -1.25 -9.30 6.34
CA GLY A 322 -2.39 -9.98 5.69
C GLY A 322 -2.26 -10.02 4.17
N THR A 323 -3.40 -10.02 3.47
CA THR A 323 -3.47 -10.09 2.00
C THR A 323 -4.40 -9.02 1.44
N LEU A 324 -3.85 -8.06 0.69
CA LEU A 324 -4.61 -7.10 -0.08
C LEU A 324 -5.02 -7.75 -1.40
N LYS A 325 -6.32 -7.91 -1.60
CA LYS A 325 -6.91 -8.48 -2.82
C LYS A 325 -7.61 -7.39 -3.60
N GLN A 326 -7.33 -7.27 -4.90
CA GLN A 326 -7.96 -6.30 -5.80
C GLN A 326 -8.26 -6.92 -7.16
N PHE A 327 -9.17 -6.33 -7.92
CA PHE A 327 -9.58 -6.85 -9.22
C PHE A 327 -9.10 -5.95 -10.36
N VAL A 328 -8.62 -6.56 -11.43
CA VAL A 328 -8.39 -5.88 -12.70
C VAL A 328 -9.71 -5.89 -13.49
N PRO A 329 -10.14 -4.77 -14.10
CA PRO A 329 -11.39 -4.73 -14.85
C PRO A 329 -11.41 -5.80 -15.94
N SER A 330 -12.56 -6.46 -16.13
CA SER A 330 -12.73 -7.53 -17.12
C SER A 330 -12.85 -7.01 -18.55
N GLU A 331 -13.24 -5.75 -18.71
CA GLU A 331 -13.43 -5.08 -19.99
C GLU A 331 -12.73 -3.72 -19.98
N LEU A 332 -12.17 -3.34 -21.12
CA LEU A 332 -11.45 -2.10 -21.31
C LEU A 332 -12.20 -1.17 -22.28
N LYS A 333 -12.07 0.13 -22.06
CA LYS A 333 -12.33 1.11 -23.12
C LYS A 333 -11.25 0.97 -24.21
N LEU A 334 -11.52 1.47 -25.41
CA LEU A 334 -10.50 1.55 -26.45
C LEU A 334 -9.29 2.33 -25.93
N LEU A 335 -8.12 1.68 -25.94
CA LEU A 335 -6.88 2.28 -25.47
C LEU A 335 -6.25 3.15 -26.55
N GLN A 336 -5.58 4.21 -26.12
CA GLN A 336 -4.70 5.00 -26.98
C GLN A 336 -3.48 4.17 -27.40
N SER A 337 -2.83 4.56 -28.49
CA SER A 337 -1.60 3.88 -28.93
C SER A 337 -0.53 4.02 -27.85
N SER A 338 0.07 2.90 -27.47
CA SER A 338 1.21 2.92 -26.56
C SER A 338 2.43 3.49 -27.29
N ARG A 339 3.31 4.13 -26.52
CA ARG A 339 4.67 4.47 -27.00
C ARG A 339 5.61 3.26 -26.96
N TRP A 340 5.25 2.25 -26.18
CA TRP A 340 5.88 0.94 -26.20
C TRP A 340 5.24 0.08 -27.29
N LYS A 341 5.53 -1.23 -27.31
CA LYS A 341 4.90 -2.14 -28.26
C LYS A 341 3.40 -2.24 -27.99
N ASN A 342 2.58 -2.11 -29.04
CA ASN A 342 1.13 -2.33 -28.88
C ASN A 342 0.83 -3.77 -28.44
N ARG A 343 -0.09 -3.89 -27.49
CA ARG A 343 -0.52 -5.15 -26.91
C ARG A 343 -1.77 -5.68 -27.59
N GLU A 344 -1.55 -6.49 -28.62
CA GLU A 344 -2.59 -7.14 -29.42
C GLU A 344 -3.51 -8.04 -28.59
N ASP A 345 -2.96 -8.63 -27.53
CA ASP A 345 -3.70 -9.46 -26.57
C ASP A 345 -4.81 -8.70 -25.83
N LEU A 346 -4.71 -7.36 -25.71
CA LEU A 346 -5.74 -6.55 -25.07
C LEU A 346 -6.98 -6.32 -25.95
N LYS A 347 -6.88 -6.51 -27.27
CA LYS A 347 -8.00 -6.25 -28.21
C LYS A 347 -9.23 -7.12 -27.93
N ALA A 348 -9.02 -8.32 -27.38
CA ALA A 348 -10.10 -9.25 -27.04
C ALA A 348 -11.00 -8.75 -25.89
N TYR A 349 -10.55 -7.73 -25.15
CA TYR A 349 -11.22 -7.22 -23.96
C TYR A 349 -11.85 -5.84 -24.15
N TYR A 350 -11.80 -5.29 -25.37
CA TYR A 350 -12.45 -4.00 -25.63
C TYR A 350 -13.97 -4.16 -25.59
N LYS A 351 -14.62 -3.25 -24.87
CA LYS A 351 -16.09 -3.12 -24.86
C LYS A 351 -16.55 -2.99 -26.31
N LYS A 352 -17.48 -3.88 -26.69
CA LYS A 352 -18.11 -3.88 -28.02
C LYS A 352 -19.07 -2.72 -28.18
#